data_AF-A0A2P8HT38-F1
#
_entry.id   AF-A0A2P8HT38-F1
#
_cell.length_a   1.000
_cell.length_b   1.000
_cell.length_c   1.000
_cell.angle_alpha   90.00
_cell.angle_beta   90.00
_cell.angle_gamma   90.00
#
_symmetry.space_group_name_H-M   'P 1'
#
loop_
_entity.id
_entity.type
_entity.pdbx_description
1 polymer ?
#
loop_
_entity_poly.entity_id
_entity_poly.type
_entity_poly.pdbx_seq_one_letter_code
_entity_poly.pdbx_strand_id
1 'polypeptide(L)'
;MIGDGLNDAGALKQSDIGISLTEDSNNFTPASDGILDARKLPLLLDFIQLCKANKRIILISFILSLLYNITGLYFAVQGLLSPLVAAILMPASSISIGLITFVLQMAGHNLLQSYLIR
;
A
#
# COMPACT_ATOMS: atom_id res chain seq x y z
N MET A 1 7.71 13.18 10.36
CA MET A 1 8.23 14.56 10.36
C MET A 1 8.15 15.11 8.93
N ILE A 2 7.86 16.40 8.76
CA ILE A 2 8.01 17.09 7.47
C ILE A 2 8.98 18.24 7.69
N GLY A 3 9.98 18.38 6.82
CA GLY A 3 11.03 19.38 6.96
C GLY A 3 11.77 19.66 5.67
N ASP A 4 12.76 20.55 5.71
CA ASP A 4 13.58 20.92 4.54
C ASP A 4 14.69 19.89 4.23
N GLY A 5 15.01 19.02 5.19
CA GLY A 5 16.05 18.01 5.06
C GLY A 5 17.48 18.48 5.31
N LEU A 6 17.70 19.79 5.45
CA LEU A 6 18.99 20.41 5.75
C LEU A 6 19.15 20.60 7.26
N ASN A 7 18.26 21.40 7.84
CA ASN A 7 18.28 21.72 9.27
C ASN A 7 17.50 20.68 10.08
N ASP A 8 16.53 20.05 9.44
CA ASP A 8 15.62 19.08 10.06
C ASP A 8 16.13 17.62 9.98
N ALA A 9 17.33 17.39 9.45
CA ALA A 9 17.85 16.05 9.15
C ALA A 9 17.85 15.10 10.38
N GLY A 10 18.16 15.61 11.57
CA GLY A 10 18.14 14.81 12.80
C GLY A 10 16.72 14.37 13.20
N ALA A 11 15.76 15.29 13.09
CA ALA A 11 14.37 15.04 13.43
C ALA A 11 13.64 14.19 12.37
N LEU A 12 14.01 14.32 11.09
CA LEU A 12 13.55 13.43 10.01
C LEU A 12 13.97 11.98 10.27
N LYS A 13 15.25 11.76 10.63
CA LYS A 13 15.76 10.42 10.98
C LYS A 13 15.14 9.80 12.23
N GLN A 14 14.73 10.61 13.20
CA GLN A 14 14.10 10.11 14.43
C GLN A 14 12.63 9.73 14.23
N SER A 15 11.97 10.30 13.23
CA SER A 15 10.55 10.06 13.00
C SER A 15 10.28 8.70 12.33
N ASP A 16 9.09 8.13 12.57
CA ASP A 16 8.69 6.87 11.92
C ASP A 16 8.64 6.97 10.39
N ILE A 17 8.31 8.17 9.89
CA ILE A 17 8.34 8.54 8.46
C ILE A 17 8.76 10.01 8.37
N GLY A 18 9.92 10.26 7.77
CA GLY A 18 10.44 11.58 7.44
C GLY A 18 10.19 11.94 5.96
N ILE A 19 9.52 13.06 5.69
CA ILE A 19 9.29 13.56 4.33
C ILE A 19 9.99 14.91 4.18
N SER A 20 10.92 15.02 3.23
CA SER A 20 11.56 16.30 2.93
C SER A 20 10.79 17.06 1.85
N LEU A 21 10.59 18.35 2.04
CA LEU A 21 9.97 19.23 1.06
C LEU A 21 11.03 19.85 0.15
N THR A 22 10.85 19.82 -1.17
CA THR A 22 11.78 20.50 -2.09
C THR A 22 11.06 21.35 -3.13
N GLU A 23 11.62 22.53 -3.41
CA GLU A 23 11.22 23.41 -4.52
C GLU A 23 12.02 23.11 -5.80
N ASP A 24 13.28 22.68 -5.64
CA ASP A 24 14.19 22.36 -6.74
C ASP A 24 14.70 20.91 -6.63
N SER A 25 14.65 20.17 -7.73
CA SER A 25 15.14 18.78 -7.80
C SER A 25 16.66 18.65 -7.83
N ASN A 26 17.40 19.77 -7.73
CA ASN A 26 18.84 19.80 -7.87
C ASN A 26 19.55 19.47 -6.54
N ASN A 27 20.04 18.24 -6.47
CA ASN A 27 21.26 17.80 -5.78
C ASN A 27 21.27 17.70 -4.24
N PHE A 28 20.13 17.83 -3.56
CA PHE A 28 20.04 17.49 -2.14
C PHE A 28 19.16 16.24 -1.95
N THR A 29 19.76 15.14 -1.50
CA THR A 29 19.04 13.94 -1.05
C THR A 29 19.13 13.88 0.47
N PRO A 30 18.25 14.60 1.18
CA PRO A 30 18.24 14.59 2.63
C PRO A 30 17.94 13.19 3.17
N ALA A 31 18.29 12.96 4.43
CA ALA A 31 18.00 11.71 5.12
C ALA A 31 16.50 11.61 5.49
N SER A 32 15.67 11.38 4.47
CA SER A 32 14.22 11.24 4.57
C SER A 32 13.75 10.03 3.78
N ASP A 33 12.65 9.42 4.23
CA ASP A 33 12.00 8.27 3.58
C ASP A 33 11.25 8.64 2.30
N GLY A 34 10.92 9.92 2.14
CA GLY A 34 10.28 10.45 0.94
C GLY A 34 10.63 11.91 0.68
N ILE A 35 10.47 12.32 -0.58
CA ILE A 35 10.62 13.72 -1.00
C ILE A 35 9.29 14.17 -1.62
N LEU A 36 8.77 15.29 -1.15
CA LEU A 36 7.54 15.91 -1.62
C LEU A 36 7.87 17.23 -2.31
N ASP A 37 7.40 17.39 -3.55
CA ASP A 37 7.44 18.68 -4.24
C ASP A 37 6.59 19.69 -3.46
N ALA A 38 7.17 20.85 -3.12
CA ALA A 38 6.51 21.89 -2.34
C ALA A 38 5.16 22.32 -2.97
N ARG A 39 5.05 22.29 -4.30
CA ARG A 39 3.82 22.61 -5.03
C ARG A 39 2.69 21.61 -4.79
N LYS A 40 3.04 20.40 -4.31
CA LYS A 40 2.11 19.31 -4.00
C LYS A 40 1.81 19.19 -2.51
N LEU A 41 2.37 20.05 -1.66
CA LEU A 41 2.08 20.08 -0.22
C LEU A 41 0.57 20.10 0.12
N PRO A 42 -0.31 20.81 -0.63
CA PRO A 42 -1.74 20.76 -0.37
C PRO A 42 -2.37 19.36 -0.50
N LEU A 43 -1.78 18.46 -1.30
CA LEU A 43 -2.25 17.08 -1.51
C LEU A 43 -1.73 16.09 -0.47
N LEU A 44 -0.90 16.55 0.48
CA LEU A 44 -0.34 15.69 1.52
C LEU A 44 -1.43 15.02 2.36
N LEU A 45 -2.50 15.74 2.69
CA LEU A 45 -3.60 15.19 3.46
C LEU A 45 -4.28 14.04 2.69
N ASP A 46 -4.49 14.22 1.38
CA ASP A 46 -5.08 13.21 0.50
C ASP A 46 -4.18 11.98 0.38
N PHE A 47 -2.87 12.19 0.28
CA PHE A 47 -1.89 11.11 0.30
C PHE A 47 -1.98 10.29 1.60
N ILE A 48 -2.06 10.96 2.76
CA ILE A 48 -2.23 10.28 4.05
C ILE A 48 -3.56 9.51 4.11
N GLN A 49 -4.64 10.08 3.58
CA GLN A 49 -5.94 9.39 3.49
C GLN A 49 -5.88 8.16 2.57
N LEU A 50 -5.20 8.26 1.44
CA LEU A 50 -4.95 7.16 0.51
C LEU A 50 -4.15 6.04 1.19
N CYS A 51 -3.10 6.37 1.94
CA CYS A 51 -2.35 5.39 2.73
C CYS A 51 -3.24 4.64 3.74
N LYS A 52 -4.14 5.37 4.44
CA LYS A 52 -5.10 4.77 5.38
C LYS A 52 -6.12 3.85 4.67
N ALA A 53 -6.59 4.24 3.49
CA ALA A 53 -7.49 3.40 2.68
C ALA A 53 -6.77 2.13 2.19
N ASN A 54 -5.54 2.25 1.68
CA ASN A 54 -4.75 1.12 1.22
C ASN A 54 -4.43 0.13 2.35
N LYS A 55 -4.24 0.60 3.59
CA LYS A 55 -4.10 -0.29 4.75
C LYS A 55 -5.30 -1.23 4.90
N ARG A 56 -6.53 -0.75 4.64
CA ARG A 56 -7.73 -1.60 4.69
C ARG A 56 -7.74 -2.62 3.56
N ILE A 57 -7.34 -2.23 2.36
CA ILE A 57 -7.23 -3.13 1.20
C ILE A 57 -6.23 -4.25 1.50
N ILE A 58 -5.05 -3.92 2.03
CA ILE A 58 -4.03 -4.90 2.44
C ILE A 58 -4.60 -5.90 3.45
N LEU A 59 -5.34 -5.44 4.47
CA LEU A 59 -5.96 -6.32 5.45
C LEU A 59 -7.00 -7.27 4.82
N ILE A 60 -7.82 -6.77 3.89
CA ILE A 60 -8.80 -7.60 3.16
C ILE A 60 -8.07 -8.66 2.32
N SER A 61 -7.06 -8.27 1.55
CA SER A 61 -6.27 -9.19 0.72
C SER A 61 -5.54 -10.23 1.57
N PHE A 62 -5.06 -9.84 2.75
CA PHE A 62 -4.44 -10.76 3.71
C PHE A 62 -5.43 -11.77 4.28
N ILE A 63 -6.61 -11.32 4.71
CA ILE A 63 -7.69 -12.21 5.18
C ILE A 63 -8.07 -13.22 4.08
N LEU A 64 -8.23 -12.75 2.84
CA LEU A 64 -8.56 -13.61 1.70
C LEU A 64 -7.45 -14.65 1.42
N SER A 65 -6.19 -14.23 1.47
CA SER A 65 -5.04 -15.14 1.38
C SER A 65 -5.07 -16.22 2.46
N LEU A 66 -5.35 -15.82 3.71
CA LEU A 66 -5.46 -16.76 4.82
C LEU A 66 -6.59 -17.76 4.61
N LEU A 67 -7.75 -17.32 4.12
CA LEU A 67 -8.89 -18.19 3.80
C LEU A 67 -8.53 -19.21 2.72
N TYR A 68 -7.90 -18.80 1.62
CA TYR A 68 -7.44 -19.72 0.58
C TYR A 68 -6.49 -20.80 1.14
N ASN A 69 -5.51 -20.39 1.95
CA ASN A 69 -4.53 -21.30 2.53
C ASN A 69 -5.14 -22.25 3.56
N ILE A 70 -6.01 -21.75 4.46
CA ILE A 70 -6.72 -22.59 5.45
C ILE A 70 -7.61 -23.61 4.73
N THR A 71 -8.31 -23.19 3.67
CA THR A 71 -9.16 -24.10 2.89
C THR A 71 -8.33 -25.18 2.19
N GLY A 72 -7.20 -24.79 1.59
CA GLY A 72 -6.25 -25.74 0.99
C GLY A 72 -5.70 -26.74 2.03
N LEU A 73 -5.30 -26.24 3.19
CA LEU A 73 -4.79 -27.06 4.29
C LEU A 73 -5.85 -28.05 4.80
N TYR A 74 -7.10 -27.61 4.93
CA TYR A 74 -8.22 -28.44 5.36
C TYR A 74 -8.39 -29.68 4.45
N PHE A 75 -8.32 -29.51 3.13
CA PHE A 75 -8.40 -30.64 2.19
C PHE A 75 -7.11 -31.47 2.14
N ALA A 76 -5.95 -30.83 2.32
CA ALA A 76 -4.66 -31.51 2.32
C ALA A 76 -4.53 -32.51 3.48
N VAL A 77 -4.92 -32.12 4.70
CA VAL A 77 -4.85 -32.99 5.89
C VAL A 77 -5.78 -34.20 5.77
N GLN A 78 -6.88 -34.09 5.03
CA GLN A 78 -7.79 -35.21 4.74
C GLN A 78 -7.30 -36.13 3.63
N GLY A 79 -6.21 -35.79 2.94
CA GLY A 79 -5.72 -36.54 1.78
C GLY A 79 -6.58 -36.39 0.52
N LEU A 80 -7.49 -35.40 0.49
CA LEU A 80 -8.40 -35.14 -0.64
C LEU A 80 -7.79 -34.23 -1.71
N LEU A 81 -6.70 -33.53 -1.37
CA LEU A 81 -6.05 -32.58 -2.27
C LEU A 81 -4.96 -33.27 -3.10
N SER A 82 -5.17 -33.40 -4.41
CA SER A 82 -4.14 -33.93 -5.31
C SER A 82 -3.05 -32.87 -5.61
N PRO A 83 -1.79 -33.28 -5.87
CA PRO A 83 -0.71 -32.35 -6.21
C PRO A 83 -1.02 -31.48 -7.44
N LEU A 84 -1.71 -32.02 -8.44
CA LEU A 84 -2.10 -31.28 -9.65
C LEU A 84 -3.11 -30.18 -9.33
N VAL A 85 -4.11 -30.48 -8.49
CA VAL A 85 -5.10 -29.48 -8.07
C VAL A 85 -4.43 -28.38 -7.26
N ALA A 86 -3.54 -28.73 -6.34
CA ALA A 86 -2.77 -27.75 -5.57
C ALA A 86 -1.93 -26.83 -6.48
N ALA A 87 -1.26 -27.41 -7.49
CA ALA A 87 -0.42 -26.67 -8.44
C ALA A 87 -1.20 -25.65 -9.28
N ILE A 88 -2.48 -25.92 -9.59
CA ILE A 88 -3.35 -24.98 -10.31
C ILE A 88 -3.96 -23.95 -9.36
N LEU A 89 -4.36 -24.39 -8.17
CA LEU A 89 -5.07 -23.55 -7.18
C LEU A 89 -4.18 -22.43 -6.64
N MET A 90 -2.88 -22.69 -6.47
CA MET A 90 -1.92 -21.71 -5.93
C MET A 90 -1.69 -20.46 -6.81
N PRO A 91 -1.43 -20.57 -8.12
CA PRO A 91 -1.38 -19.40 -8.99
C PRO A 91 -2.77 -18.76 -9.17
N ALA A 92 -3.85 -19.57 -9.21
CA ALA A 92 -5.21 -19.04 -9.34
C ALA A 92 -5.63 -18.17 -8.15
N SER A 93 -5.26 -18.55 -6.92
CA SER A 93 -5.55 -17.74 -5.72
C SER A 93 -4.79 -16.40 -5.77
N SER A 94 -3.53 -16.42 -6.18
CA SER A 94 -2.70 -15.21 -6.33
C SER A 94 -3.29 -14.23 -7.34
N ILE A 95 -3.73 -14.73 -8.51
CA ILE A 95 -4.40 -13.90 -9.53
C ILE A 95 -5.71 -13.32 -8.98
N SER A 96 -6.50 -14.14 -8.28
CA SER A 96 -7.79 -13.71 -7.72
C SER A 96 -7.61 -12.58 -6.69
N ILE A 97 -6.64 -12.73 -5.77
CA ILE A 97 -6.31 -11.70 -4.77
C ILE A 97 -5.79 -10.43 -5.47
N GLY A 98 -4.95 -10.58 -6.50
CA GLY A 98 -4.43 -9.46 -7.29
C GLY A 98 -5.54 -8.66 -7.96
N LEU A 99 -6.50 -9.34 -8.60
CA LEU A 99 -7.66 -8.70 -9.24
C LEU A 99 -8.54 -7.97 -8.23
N ILE A 100 -8.84 -8.60 -7.09
CA ILE A 100 -9.64 -7.97 -6.02
C ILE A 100 -8.92 -6.73 -5.48
N THR A 101 -7.62 -6.82 -5.22
CA THR A 101 -6.79 -5.70 -4.76
C THR A 101 -6.85 -4.54 -5.77
N PHE A 102 -6.67 -4.84 -7.06
CA PHE A 102 -6.72 -3.84 -8.14
C PHE A 102 -8.09 -3.15 -8.23
N VAL A 103 -9.18 -3.92 -8.19
CA VAL A 103 -10.54 -3.38 -8.25
C VAL A 103 -10.86 -2.51 -7.04
N LEU A 104 -10.50 -2.96 -5.82
CA LEU A 104 -10.72 -2.19 -4.60
C LEU A 104 -9.92 -0.88 -4.61
N GLN A 105 -8.70 -0.90 -5.15
CA GLN A 105 -7.89 0.30 -5.27
C GLN A 105 -8.46 1.28 -6.29
N MET A 106 -8.94 0.78 -7.44
CA MET A 106 -9.60 1.61 -8.46
C MET A 106 -10.89 2.24 -7.94
N ALA A 107 -11.70 1.48 -7.20
CA ALA A 107 -12.91 2.00 -6.56
C ALA A 107 -12.59 3.08 -5.50
N GLY A 108 -11.54 2.86 -4.69
CA GLY A 108 -11.08 3.83 -3.70
C GLY A 108 -10.60 5.15 -4.31
N HIS A 109 -9.87 5.08 -5.43
CA HIS A 109 -9.43 6.26 -6.17
C HIS A 109 -10.61 7.11 -6.70
N ASN A 110 -11.63 6.45 -7.26
CA ASN A 110 -12.81 7.14 -7.78
C ASN A 110 -13.64 7.81 -6.68
N LEU A 111 -13.73 7.20 -5.49
CA LEU A 111 -14.40 7.77 -4.32
C LEU A 111 -13.68 9.00 -3.77
N LEU A 112 -12.34 8.98 -3.71
CA LEU A 112 -11.54 10.13 -3.28
C LEU A 112 -11.67 11.31 -4.28
N GLN A 113 -11.63 11.04 -5.59
CA GLN A 113 -11.90 12.08 -6.60
C GLN A 113 -13.32 12.67 -6.50
N SER A 114 -14.31 11.87 -6.12
CA SER A 114 -15.70 12.34 -5.95
C SER A 114 -15.88 13.30 -4.76
N TYR A 115 -15.05 13.19 -3.72
CA TYR A 115 -15.03 14.13 -2.60
C TYR A 115 -14.24 15.41 -2.90
N LEU A 116 -13.39 15.41 -3.93
CA LEU A 116 -12.51 16.53 -4.30
C LEU A 116 -13.16 17.56 -5.26
N ILE A 117 -14.34 17.28 -5.81
CA ILE A 117 -15.09 18.22 -6.69
C ILE A 117 -16.08 19.09 -5.89
N ARG A 118 -15.82 19.34 -4.60
CA ARG A 118 -16.58 20.32 -3.81
C ARG A 118 -15.67 21.28 -3.07
#